data_AF-A0A557WMS5-F1
#
_entry.id   AF-A0A557WMS5-F1
#
_cell.length_a   1.000
_cell.length_b   1.000
_cell.length_c   1.000
_cell.angle_alpha   90.00
_cell.angle_beta   90.00
_cell.angle_gamma   90.00
#
_symmetry.space_group_name_H-M   'P 1'
#
loop_
_entity.id
_entity.type
_entity.pdbx_description
1 polymer ?
#
loop_
_entity_poly.entity_id
_entity_poly.type
_entity_poly.pdbx_seq_one_letter_code
_entity_poly.pdbx_strand_id
1 'polypeptide(L)'
;AATEKLLAAIAERVSAGRLRGAGKIGEPVGAAIGKYKMGKHFHRDVTDTTFTYRRDQARIDAEAALDGIYVLRTSVPAEGLDPAAVVQSYKNLANVERDFRIIKSDDLDLRPIHHRLDDRVKAHVLICLLACYLIWHLRKTWAPLTFTDEQPPHRDNPVAPAQRSPEADAKASTKHDANGNQLRSFRDLLDHLATLTRDRIRYHDTNIEIDKLTDPTPEQRRAFDLLNTPIPLTIAA
;
A
#
# COMPACT_ATOMS: atom_id res chain seq x y z
N ALA A 1 3.02 -37.04 -0.45
CA ALA A 1 2.95 -35.60 -0.79
C ALA A 1 4.18 -35.15 -1.61
N ALA A 2 4.16 -33.97 -2.25
CA ALA A 2 5.24 -33.53 -3.15
C ALA A 2 6.60 -33.34 -2.46
N THR A 3 6.63 -32.77 -1.25
CA THR A 3 7.87 -32.59 -0.45
C THR A 3 8.50 -33.94 -0.08
N GLU A 4 7.70 -34.95 0.26
CA GLU A 4 8.21 -36.27 0.63
C GLU A 4 8.89 -36.98 -0.53
N LYS A 5 8.38 -36.82 -1.76
CA LYS A 5 9.06 -37.39 -2.94
C LYS A 5 10.48 -36.82 -3.08
N LEU A 6 10.65 -35.53 -2.79
CA LEU A 6 11.97 -34.89 -2.81
C LEU A 6 12.87 -35.37 -1.66
N LEU A 7 12.33 -35.48 -0.45
CA LEU A 7 13.09 -35.98 0.70
C LEU A 7 13.47 -37.46 0.53
N ALA A 8 12.58 -38.29 -0.02
CA ALA A 8 12.84 -39.70 -0.32
C ALA A 8 14.01 -39.87 -1.30
N ALA A 9 14.04 -39.08 -2.37
CA ALA A 9 15.14 -39.11 -3.34
C ALA A 9 16.49 -38.70 -2.71
N ILE A 10 16.48 -37.79 -1.74
CA ILE A 10 17.70 -37.41 -1.00
C ILE A 10 18.11 -38.54 -0.06
N ALA A 11 17.17 -39.14 0.68
CA ALA A 11 17.43 -40.26 1.57
C ALA A 11 18.03 -41.46 0.82
N GLU A 12 17.56 -41.75 -0.40
CA GLU A 12 18.11 -42.81 -1.26
C GLU A 12 19.56 -42.50 -1.69
N ARG A 13 19.89 -41.25 -2.01
CA ARG A 13 21.27 -40.86 -2.35
C ARG A 13 22.22 -40.98 -1.16
N VAL A 14 21.73 -40.69 0.04
CA VAL A 14 22.50 -40.84 1.29
C VAL A 14 22.70 -42.31 1.62
N SER A 15 21.64 -43.13 1.54
CA SER A 15 21.73 -44.58 1.81
C SER A 15 22.61 -45.32 0.79
N ALA A 16 22.60 -44.91 -0.48
CA ALA A 16 23.51 -45.39 -1.51
C ALA A 16 24.96 -44.87 -1.36
N GLY A 17 25.24 -44.04 -0.34
CA GLY A 17 26.56 -43.49 -0.07
C GLY A 17 27.04 -42.43 -1.08
N ARG A 18 26.18 -41.99 -2.01
CA ARG A 18 26.47 -41.00 -3.07
C ARG A 18 26.44 -39.55 -2.56
N LEU A 19 25.91 -39.34 -1.36
CA LEU A 19 25.86 -38.04 -0.69
C LEU A 19 26.26 -38.20 0.78
N ARG A 20 27.30 -37.49 1.21
CA ARG A 20 27.89 -37.57 2.56
C ARG A 20 28.34 -36.19 3.05
N GLY A 21 28.40 -36.04 4.37
CA GLY A 21 28.71 -34.81 5.09
C GLY A 21 27.44 -34.04 5.44
N ALA A 22 27.26 -33.71 6.71
CA ALA A 22 26.02 -33.13 7.24
C ALA A 22 25.63 -31.84 6.50
N GLY A 23 26.61 -30.97 6.18
CA GLY A 23 26.38 -29.75 5.40
C GLY A 23 25.92 -30.03 3.96
N LYS A 24 26.59 -30.96 3.28
CA LYS A 24 26.26 -31.35 1.88
C LYS A 24 24.92 -32.06 1.76
N ILE A 25 24.50 -32.75 2.82
CA ILE A 25 23.16 -33.35 2.92
C ILE A 25 22.12 -32.27 3.27
N GLY A 26 22.47 -31.35 4.17
CA GLY A 26 21.59 -30.27 4.63
C GLY A 26 21.15 -29.30 3.53
N GLU A 27 22.03 -28.93 2.60
CA GLU A 27 21.70 -28.04 1.48
C GLU A 27 20.52 -28.53 0.62
N PRO A 28 20.56 -29.73 0.00
CA PRO A 28 19.44 -30.23 -0.78
C PRO A 28 18.19 -30.50 0.07
N VAL A 29 18.34 -30.90 1.34
CA VAL A 29 17.20 -31.03 2.27
C VAL A 29 16.52 -29.68 2.48
N GLY A 30 17.30 -28.61 2.69
CA GLY A 30 16.83 -27.23 2.82
C GLY A 30 16.12 -26.73 1.57
N ALA A 31 16.67 -27.01 0.39
CA ALA A 31 16.03 -26.68 -0.88
C ALA A 31 14.70 -27.42 -1.07
N ALA A 32 14.65 -28.73 -0.76
CA ALA A 32 13.46 -29.57 -0.90
C ALA A 32 12.30 -29.10 -0.01
N ILE A 33 12.57 -28.74 1.25
CA ILE A 33 11.54 -28.23 2.16
C ILE A 33 11.12 -26.79 1.83
N GLY A 34 12.06 -25.97 1.34
CA GLY A 34 11.81 -24.58 0.96
C GLY A 34 10.90 -24.46 -0.25
N LYS A 35 11.00 -25.39 -1.21
CA LYS A 35 10.24 -25.38 -2.47
C LYS A 35 8.73 -25.23 -2.28
N TYR A 36 8.16 -25.97 -1.33
CA TYR A 36 6.72 -25.94 -1.03
C TYR A 36 6.41 -25.30 0.33
N LYS A 37 7.43 -24.77 1.04
CA LYS A 37 7.30 -24.19 2.39
C LYS A 37 6.69 -25.13 3.44
N MET A 38 6.82 -26.44 3.26
CA MET A 38 6.24 -27.48 4.14
C MET A 38 7.20 -28.00 5.21
N GLY A 39 8.36 -27.37 5.40
CA GLY A 39 9.39 -27.83 6.35
C GLY A 39 8.92 -27.96 7.81
N LYS A 40 7.88 -27.20 8.18
CA LYS A 40 7.26 -27.24 9.51
C LYS A 40 6.58 -28.58 9.85
N HIS A 41 6.25 -29.42 8.86
CA HIS A 41 5.54 -30.69 9.05
C HIS A 41 6.44 -31.92 9.14
N PHE A 42 7.77 -31.74 9.18
CA PHE A 42 8.72 -32.85 9.17
C PHE A 42 9.78 -32.67 10.25
N HIS A 43 9.94 -33.71 11.07
CA HIS A 43 11.17 -33.90 11.83
C HIS A 43 12.22 -34.47 10.89
N ARG A 44 13.45 -33.97 11.01
CA ARG A 44 14.56 -34.25 10.11
C ARG A 44 15.81 -34.40 10.95
N ASP A 45 16.49 -35.52 10.78
CA ASP A 45 17.78 -35.78 11.41
C ASP A 45 18.80 -36.00 10.31
N VAL A 46 19.82 -35.14 10.30
CA VAL A 46 20.91 -35.17 9.32
C VAL A 46 22.21 -35.39 10.10
N THR A 47 22.95 -36.43 9.73
CA THR A 47 24.31 -36.67 10.19
C THR A 47 25.27 -36.65 8.99
N ASP A 48 26.55 -36.96 9.20
CA ASP A 48 27.50 -37.06 8.10
C ASP A 48 27.23 -38.22 7.12
N THR A 49 26.47 -39.23 7.53
CA THR A 49 26.25 -40.44 6.72
C THR A 49 24.80 -40.89 6.67
N THR A 50 23.91 -40.30 7.48
CA THR A 50 22.51 -40.68 7.54
C THR A 50 21.61 -39.46 7.37
N PHE A 51 20.46 -39.70 6.74
CA PHE A 51 19.37 -38.76 6.68
C PHE A 51 18.06 -39.50 6.92
N THR A 52 17.35 -39.13 7.97
CA THR A 52 16.02 -39.65 8.29
C THR A 52 15.03 -38.50 8.40
N TYR A 53 13.80 -38.76 7.98
CA TYR A 53 12.70 -37.83 8.15
C TYR A 53 11.43 -38.56 8.54
N ARG A 54 10.59 -37.90 9.33
CA ARG A 54 9.25 -38.38 9.68
C ARG A 54 8.28 -37.21 9.70
N ARG A 55 7.02 -37.50 9.40
CA ARG A 55 5.95 -36.51 9.57
C ARG A 55 5.81 -36.15 11.04
N ASP A 56 5.61 -34.87 11.29
CA ASP A 56 5.05 -34.37 12.55
C ASP A 56 3.53 -34.43 12.42
N GLN A 57 2.95 -35.62 12.67
CA GLN A 57 1.52 -35.84 12.46
C GLN A 57 0.67 -34.93 13.36
N ALA A 58 1.09 -34.71 14.61
CA ALA A 58 0.40 -33.81 15.53
C ALA A 58 0.33 -32.38 14.97
N ARG A 59 1.42 -31.87 14.38
CA ARG A 59 1.44 -30.55 13.76
C ARG A 59 0.66 -30.47 12.46
N ILE A 60 0.63 -31.56 11.67
CA ILE A 60 -0.21 -31.66 10.48
C ILE A 60 -1.68 -31.62 10.88
N ASP A 61 -2.09 -32.40 11.89
CA ASP A 61 -3.47 -32.47 12.35
C ASP A 61 -3.92 -31.14 12.98
N ALA A 62 -3.05 -30.49 13.76
CA ALA A 62 -3.32 -29.17 14.33
C ALA A 62 -3.49 -28.09 13.26
N GLU A 63 -2.69 -28.14 12.19
CA GLU A 63 -2.84 -27.21 11.06
C GLU A 63 -4.07 -27.52 10.22
N ALA A 64 -4.37 -28.79 9.97
CA ALA A 64 -5.58 -29.23 9.27
C ALA A 64 -6.86 -28.84 10.04
N ALA A 65 -6.83 -28.88 11.38
CA ALA A 65 -7.94 -28.42 12.22
C ALA A 65 -8.19 -26.91 12.12
N LEU A 66 -7.19 -26.14 11.68
CA LEU A 66 -7.27 -24.70 11.42
C LEU A 66 -7.38 -24.38 9.92
N ASP A 67 -7.48 -25.38 9.06
CA ASP A 67 -7.56 -25.15 7.62
C ASP A 67 -8.85 -24.44 7.27
N GLY A 68 -8.75 -23.39 6.44
CA GLY A 68 -9.84 -22.45 6.18
C GLY A 68 -10.14 -21.43 7.30
N ILE A 69 -9.44 -21.49 8.45
CA ILE A 69 -9.57 -20.50 9.53
C ILE A 69 -8.43 -19.47 9.46
N TYR A 70 -8.80 -18.20 9.41
CA TYR A 70 -7.83 -17.10 9.43
C TYR A 70 -7.61 -16.62 10.87
N VAL A 71 -6.47 -16.99 11.47
CA VAL A 71 -6.13 -16.64 12.85
C VAL A 71 -5.26 -15.39 12.92
N LEU A 72 -5.70 -14.39 13.67
CA LEU A 72 -4.88 -13.23 14.04
C LEU A 72 -4.28 -13.45 15.43
N ARG A 73 -2.96 -13.29 15.54
CA ARG A 73 -2.24 -13.29 16.81
C ARG A 73 -1.68 -11.89 17.06
N THR A 74 -1.92 -11.36 18.25
CA THR A 74 -1.40 -10.06 18.70
C THR A 74 -0.61 -10.23 19.99
N SER A 75 0.34 -9.33 20.23
CA SER A 75 1.03 -9.18 21.52
C SER A 75 0.32 -8.22 22.47
N VAL A 76 -0.77 -7.58 22.01
CA VAL A 76 -1.59 -6.69 22.84
C VAL A 76 -2.42 -7.53 23.82
N PRO A 77 -2.44 -7.19 25.13
CA PRO A 77 -3.28 -7.88 26.11
C PRO A 77 -4.77 -7.76 25.80
N ALA A 78 -5.56 -8.72 26.27
CA ALA A 78 -7.01 -8.77 26.01
C ALA A 78 -7.76 -7.58 26.62
N GLU A 79 -7.24 -7.00 27.70
CA GLU A 79 -7.76 -5.79 28.33
C GLU A 79 -7.52 -4.53 27.49
N GLY A 80 -6.52 -4.56 26.60
CA GLY A 80 -6.14 -3.43 25.75
C GLY A 80 -6.80 -3.45 24.37
N LEU A 81 -7.16 -4.64 23.86
CA LEU A 81 -7.82 -4.77 22.55
C LEU A 81 -8.67 -6.03 22.51
N ASP A 82 -9.99 -5.85 22.36
CA ASP A 82 -10.90 -6.98 22.17
C ASP A 82 -10.68 -7.68 20.82
N PRO A 83 -11.19 -8.90 20.61
CA PRO A 83 -10.98 -9.64 19.36
C PRO A 83 -11.48 -8.91 18.10
N ALA A 84 -12.60 -8.17 18.18
CA ALA A 84 -13.14 -7.44 17.03
C ALA A 84 -12.23 -6.25 16.67
N ALA A 85 -11.72 -5.55 17.68
CA ALA A 85 -10.78 -4.46 17.54
C ALA A 85 -9.40 -4.93 17.01
N VAL A 86 -8.98 -6.16 17.35
CA VAL A 86 -7.80 -6.79 16.72
C VAL A 86 -8.02 -6.97 15.22
N VAL A 87 -9.17 -7.52 14.81
CA VAL A 87 -9.50 -7.71 13.40
C VAL A 87 -9.59 -6.38 12.66
N GLN A 88 -10.26 -5.38 13.24
CA GLN A 88 -10.37 -4.04 12.66
C GLN A 88 -8.98 -3.39 12.49
N SER A 89 -8.13 -3.46 13.51
CA SER A 89 -6.77 -2.91 13.46
C SER A 89 -5.94 -3.58 12.36
N TYR A 90 -6.04 -4.90 12.22
CA TYR A 90 -5.39 -5.62 11.12
C TYR A 90 -5.92 -5.19 9.76
N LYS A 91 -7.24 -5.03 9.60
CA LYS A 91 -7.85 -4.58 8.35
C LYS A 91 -7.55 -3.13 8.00
N ASN A 92 -7.27 -2.28 8.99
CA ASN A 92 -6.83 -0.90 8.77
C ASN A 92 -5.45 -0.82 8.08
N LEU A 93 -4.68 -1.91 8.00
CA LEU A 93 -3.46 -1.99 7.18
C LEU A 93 -3.73 -1.66 5.70
N ALA A 94 -4.95 -1.88 5.22
CA ALA A 94 -5.37 -1.47 3.88
C ALA A 94 -5.19 0.04 3.62
N ASN A 95 -5.21 0.88 4.67
CA ASN A 95 -4.92 2.31 4.53
C ASN A 95 -3.44 2.54 4.16
N VAL A 96 -2.53 1.82 4.83
CA VAL A 96 -1.10 1.86 4.52
C VAL A 96 -0.84 1.33 3.11
N GLU A 97 -1.52 0.25 2.71
CA GLU A 97 -1.42 -0.28 1.34
C GLU A 97 -1.90 0.74 0.29
N ARG A 98 -2.99 1.46 0.57
CA ARG A 98 -3.48 2.56 -0.28
C ARG A 98 -2.42 3.66 -0.41
N ASP A 99 -1.81 4.09 0.69
CA ASP A 99 -0.78 5.13 0.68
C ASP A 99 0.46 4.68 -0.09
N PHE A 100 0.87 3.42 0.05
CA PHE A 100 1.95 2.85 -0.77
C PHE A 100 1.61 2.81 -2.26
N ARG A 101 0.34 2.64 -2.62
CA ARG A 101 -0.10 2.69 -4.02
C ARG A 101 -0.07 4.13 -4.57
N ILE A 102 -0.50 5.11 -3.78
CA ILE A 102 -0.37 6.56 -4.07
C ILE A 102 1.08 6.92 -4.38
N ILE A 103 2.01 6.48 -3.51
CA ILE A 103 3.45 6.70 -3.68
C ILE A 103 3.96 6.06 -4.97
N LYS A 104 3.56 4.82 -5.25
CA LYS A 104 4.19 4.02 -6.31
C LYS A 104 3.66 4.30 -7.71
N SER A 105 2.36 4.52 -7.87
CA SER A 105 1.71 4.42 -9.19
C SER A 105 0.53 5.35 -9.42
N ASP A 106 -0.21 5.77 -8.39
CA ASP A 106 -1.45 6.52 -8.65
C ASP A 106 -1.16 8.01 -8.90
N ASP A 107 -0.34 8.63 -8.03
CA ASP A 107 -0.16 10.08 -8.04
C ASP A 107 1.32 10.53 -8.11
N LEU A 108 2.24 9.84 -7.43
CA LEU A 108 3.62 10.32 -7.26
C LEU A 108 4.66 9.61 -8.12
N ASP A 109 4.27 8.50 -8.76
CA ASP A 109 5.12 7.74 -9.69
C ASP A 109 6.57 7.57 -9.17
N LEU A 110 6.74 7.02 -7.94
CA LEU A 110 8.05 6.77 -7.32
C LEU A 110 9.04 6.09 -8.29
N ARG A 111 8.53 5.32 -9.26
CA ARG A 111 9.29 4.75 -10.38
C ARG A 111 8.72 5.30 -11.70
N PRO A 112 9.42 6.23 -12.36
CA PRO A 112 10.52 5.83 -13.27
C PRO A 112 11.87 6.53 -13.01
N ILE A 113 12.13 7.03 -11.80
CA ILE A 113 13.38 7.77 -11.49
C ILE A 113 14.48 6.82 -10.99
N HIS A 114 15.57 6.70 -11.75
CA HIS A 114 16.68 5.79 -11.44
C HIS A 114 17.87 6.51 -10.78
N HIS A 115 17.83 6.63 -9.45
CA HIS A 115 18.98 7.14 -8.69
C HIS A 115 20.11 6.09 -8.59
N ARG A 116 21.37 6.55 -8.67
CA ARG A 116 22.58 5.68 -8.57
C ARG A 116 23.36 5.85 -7.27
N LEU A 117 23.08 6.90 -6.51
CA LEU A 117 23.73 7.19 -5.23
C LEU A 117 22.72 6.95 -4.10
N ASP A 118 23.16 6.29 -3.03
CA ASP A 118 22.32 5.90 -1.89
C ASP A 118 21.60 7.11 -1.27
N ASP A 119 22.31 8.22 -1.03
CA ASP A 119 21.72 9.43 -0.47
C ASP A 119 20.61 10.03 -1.35
N ARG A 120 20.75 9.92 -2.68
CA ARG A 120 19.71 10.39 -3.61
C ARG A 120 18.48 9.49 -3.58
N VAL A 121 18.67 8.18 -3.42
CA VAL A 121 17.56 7.23 -3.23
C VAL A 121 16.80 7.59 -1.96
N LYS A 122 17.50 7.78 -0.83
CA LYS A 122 16.90 8.14 0.45
C LYS A 122 16.14 9.47 0.38
N ALA A 123 16.74 10.50 -0.23
CA ALA A 123 16.10 11.80 -0.40
C ALA A 123 14.83 11.73 -1.25
N HIS A 124 14.84 10.99 -2.36
CA HIS A 124 13.67 10.82 -3.22
C HIS A 124 12.52 10.11 -2.49
N VAL A 125 12.82 9.02 -1.79
CA VAL A 125 11.82 8.30 -0.98
C VAL A 125 11.22 9.21 0.09
N LEU A 126 12.04 10.04 0.76
CA LEU A 126 11.57 11.01 1.74
C LEU A 126 10.64 12.07 1.12
N ILE A 127 11.00 12.63 -0.03
CA ILE A 127 10.16 13.61 -0.75
C ILE A 127 8.83 12.97 -1.14
N CYS A 128 8.83 11.75 -1.67
CA CYS A 128 7.59 11.04 -1.99
C CYS A 128 6.73 10.76 -0.75
N LEU A 129 7.34 10.45 0.40
CA LEU A 129 6.60 10.27 1.65
C LEU A 129 5.93 11.58 2.10
N LEU A 130 6.65 12.70 2.05
CA LEU A 130 6.11 14.03 2.38
C LEU A 130 5.00 14.44 1.40
N ALA A 131 5.20 14.21 0.11
CA ALA A 131 4.17 14.48 -0.90
C ALA A 131 2.93 13.59 -0.71
N CYS A 132 3.09 12.33 -0.29
CA CYS A 132 1.97 11.45 0.03
C CYS A 132 1.15 12.00 1.20
N TYR A 133 1.81 12.54 2.22
CA TYR A 133 1.13 13.19 3.33
C TYR A 133 0.33 14.42 2.88
N LEU A 134 0.89 15.24 1.98
CA LEU A 134 0.16 16.36 1.38
C LEU A 134 -1.04 15.88 0.58
N ILE A 135 -0.88 14.87 -0.29
CA ILE A 135 -1.98 14.29 -1.07
C ILE A 135 -3.09 13.77 -0.15
N TRP A 136 -2.74 13.12 0.97
CA TRP A 136 -3.73 12.66 1.95
C TRP A 136 -4.59 13.81 2.48
N HIS A 137 -3.98 14.92 2.86
CA HIS A 137 -4.69 16.14 3.29
C HIS A 137 -5.53 16.74 2.17
N LEU A 138 -4.95 16.89 0.98
CA LEU A 138 -5.66 17.45 -0.18
C LEU A 138 -6.88 16.61 -0.56
N ARG A 139 -6.76 15.28 -0.58
CA ARG A 139 -7.88 14.37 -0.87
C ARG A 139 -8.99 14.49 0.15
N LYS A 140 -8.66 14.65 1.43
CA LYS A 140 -9.64 14.88 2.50
C LYS A 140 -10.34 16.22 2.31
N THR A 141 -9.58 17.29 2.10
CA THR A 141 -10.11 18.66 2.02
C THR A 141 -10.90 18.90 0.73
N TRP A 142 -10.46 18.34 -0.40
CA TRP A 142 -11.12 18.44 -1.70
C TRP A 142 -12.11 17.31 -1.98
N ALA A 143 -12.49 16.52 -0.96
CA ALA A 143 -13.54 15.52 -1.12
C ALA A 143 -14.85 16.10 -1.72
N PRO A 144 -15.28 17.33 -1.36
CA PRO A 144 -16.45 17.97 -1.99
C PRO A 144 -16.30 18.30 -3.48
N LEU A 145 -15.07 18.39 -4.00
CA LEU A 145 -14.77 18.72 -5.41
C LEU A 145 -14.51 17.47 -6.26
N THR A 146 -14.48 16.30 -5.63
CA THR A 146 -14.09 15.05 -6.26
C THR A 146 -15.12 13.95 -6.05
N PHE A 147 -14.91 12.81 -6.71
CA PHE A 147 -15.70 11.58 -6.49
C PHE A 147 -15.43 10.90 -5.13
N THR A 148 -14.69 11.54 -4.24
CA THR A 148 -14.40 10.99 -2.91
C THR A 148 -15.68 10.93 -2.08
N ASP A 149 -15.93 9.77 -1.49
CA ASP A 149 -16.99 9.58 -0.50
C ASP A 149 -16.62 10.32 0.79
N GLU A 150 -17.46 11.26 1.20
CA GLU A 150 -17.24 12.08 2.40
C GLU A 150 -17.80 11.41 3.66
N GLN A 151 -18.76 10.50 3.51
CA GLN A 151 -19.48 9.88 4.61
C GLN A 151 -19.63 8.37 4.36
N PRO A 152 -18.52 7.63 4.20
CA PRO A 152 -18.59 6.19 4.00
C PRO A 152 -19.29 5.55 5.21
N PRO A 153 -20.27 4.65 4.98
CA PRO A 153 -21.04 4.04 6.06
C PRO A 153 -20.14 3.23 6.99
N HIS A 154 -20.48 3.25 8.29
CA HIS A 154 -19.81 2.42 9.28
C HIS A 154 -19.98 0.94 8.94
N ARG A 155 -18.89 0.17 9.06
CA ARG A 155 -18.91 -1.27 8.81
C ARG A 155 -18.91 -2.00 10.15
N ASP A 156 -20.05 -2.58 10.51
CA ASP A 156 -20.18 -3.37 11.74
C ASP A 156 -19.35 -4.66 11.68
N ASN A 157 -19.11 -5.17 10.47
CA ASN A 157 -18.22 -6.29 10.23
C ASN A 157 -16.94 -5.81 9.52
N PRO A 158 -15.76 -5.88 10.17
CA PRO A 158 -14.48 -5.44 9.61
C PRO A 158 -14.06 -6.18 8.34
N VAL A 159 -14.64 -7.36 8.07
CA VAL A 159 -14.32 -8.19 6.89
C VAL A 159 -15.37 -8.13 5.78
N ALA A 160 -16.56 -7.57 6.03
CA ALA A 160 -17.61 -7.45 5.01
C ALA A 160 -17.22 -6.43 3.93
N PRO A 161 -17.62 -6.54 2.66
CA PRO A 161 -17.26 -5.56 1.63
C PRO A 161 -17.57 -4.11 2.02
N ALA A 162 -16.72 -3.16 1.57
CA ALA A 162 -17.00 -1.74 1.76
C ALA A 162 -18.20 -1.31 0.91
N GLN A 163 -19.06 -0.47 1.48
CA GLN A 163 -20.22 0.11 0.80
C GLN A 163 -19.99 1.60 0.61
N ARG A 164 -20.56 2.16 -0.46
CA ARG A 164 -20.55 3.61 -0.73
C ARG A 164 -21.75 4.25 -0.06
N SER A 165 -21.61 5.52 0.31
CA SER A 165 -22.76 6.32 0.76
C SER A 165 -23.72 6.63 -0.40
N PRO A 166 -25.00 6.93 -0.13
CA PRO A 166 -25.94 7.41 -1.15
C PRO A 166 -25.43 8.65 -1.89
N GLU A 167 -24.73 9.55 -1.19
CA GLU A 167 -24.13 10.75 -1.76
C GLU A 167 -22.99 10.40 -2.70
N ALA A 168 -22.15 9.42 -2.37
CA ALA A 168 -21.10 8.95 -3.26
C ALA A 168 -21.65 8.27 -4.53
N ASP A 169 -22.73 7.51 -4.41
CA ASP A 169 -23.45 6.95 -5.55
C ASP A 169 -24.07 8.06 -6.43
N ALA A 170 -24.61 9.12 -5.82
CA ALA A 170 -25.08 10.31 -6.54
C ALA A 170 -23.94 11.02 -7.28
N LYS A 171 -22.81 11.29 -6.61
CA LYS A 171 -21.61 11.89 -7.24
C LYS A 171 -21.14 11.08 -8.45
N ALA A 172 -21.09 9.76 -8.32
CA ALA A 172 -20.61 8.87 -9.38
C ALA A 172 -21.57 8.83 -10.58
N SER A 173 -22.88 8.91 -10.34
CA SER A 173 -23.91 8.87 -11.39
C SER A 173 -24.08 10.20 -12.11
N THR A 174 -24.20 11.32 -11.38
CA THR A 174 -24.47 12.64 -11.96
C THR A 174 -23.20 13.33 -12.46
N LYS A 175 -22.04 12.98 -11.90
CA LYS A 175 -20.77 13.69 -12.07
C LYS A 175 -20.81 15.18 -11.70
N HIS A 176 -21.81 15.58 -10.93
CA HIS A 176 -21.98 16.94 -10.44
C HIS A 176 -22.28 16.93 -8.94
N ASP A 177 -21.93 18.01 -8.25
CA ASP A 177 -22.33 18.23 -6.87
C ASP A 177 -23.81 18.66 -6.76
N ALA A 178 -24.30 18.85 -5.53
CA ALA A 178 -25.67 19.27 -5.26
C ALA A 178 -26.03 20.64 -5.85
N ASN A 179 -25.04 21.47 -6.18
CA ASN A 179 -25.22 22.79 -6.78
C ASN A 179 -25.06 22.76 -8.31
N GLY A 180 -24.88 21.58 -8.91
CA GLY A 180 -24.68 21.42 -10.35
C GLY A 180 -23.25 21.73 -10.83
N ASN A 181 -22.27 21.86 -9.93
CA ASN A 181 -20.86 22.03 -10.34
C ASN A 181 -20.26 20.68 -10.73
N GLN A 182 -19.41 20.67 -11.75
CA GLN A 182 -18.76 19.45 -12.23
C GLN A 182 -17.79 18.87 -11.18
N LEU A 183 -17.90 17.57 -10.93
CA LEU A 183 -16.96 16.81 -10.12
C LEU A 183 -15.88 16.17 -10.98
N ARG A 184 -14.67 16.02 -10.40
CA ARG A 184 -13.48 15.54 -11.09
C ARG A 184 -12.82 14.39 -10.34
N SER A 185 -11.97 13.62 -11.03
CA SER A 185 -11.00 12.81 -10.29
C SER A 185 -9.99 13.73 -9.61
N PHE A 186 -9.25 13.21 -8.62
CA PHE A 186 -8.20 14.00 -7.97
C PHE A 186 -7.15 14.51 -8.97
N ARG A 187 -6.77 13.68 -9.95
CA ARG A 187 -5.79 14.05 -10.99
C ARG A 187 -6.36 15.12 -11.92
N ASP A 188 -7.60 14.95 -12.38
CA ASP A 188 -8.25 15.96 -13.24
C ASP A 188 -8.46 17.29 -12.53
N LEU A 189 -8.65 17.27 -11.19
CA LEU A 189 -8.71 18.49 -10.38
C LEU A 189 -7.35 19.17 -10.33
N LEU A 190 -6.25 18.42 -10.12
CA LEU A 190 -4.90 18.97 -10.21
C LEU A 190 -4.60 19.54 -11.59
N ASP A 191 -4.99 18.84 -12.66
CA ASP A 191 -4.82 19.32 -14.04
C ASP A 191 -5.62 20.59 -14.30
N HIS A 192 -6.85 20.69 -13.77
CA HIS A 192 -7.65 21.92 -13.83
C HIS A 192 -7.00 23.07 -13.05
N LEU A 193 -6.48 22.80 -11.84
CA LEU A 193 -5.76 23.80 -11.04
C LEU A 193 -4.46 24.25 -11.74
N ALA A 194 -3.79 23.36 -12.46
CA ALA A 194 -2.59 23.68 -13.23
C ALA A 194 -2.84 24.64 -14.40
N THR A 195 -4.09 24.86 -14.81
CA THR A 195 -4.44 25.89 -15.80
C THR A 195 -4.42 27.31 -15.23
N LEU A 196 -4.27 27.47 -13.91
CA LEU A 196 -4.08 28.76 -13.27
C LEU A 196 -2.66 29.27 -13.55
N THR A 197 -2.55 30.19 -14.51
CA THR A 197 -1.27 30.75 -14.93
C THR A 197 -0.92 32.01 -14.17
N ARG A 198 0.38 32.21 -14.04
CA ARG A 198 0.98 33.41 -13.46
C ARG A 198 1.78 34.10 -14.54
N ASP A 199 1.40 35.32 -14.84
CA ASP A 199 2.02 36.14 -15.87
C ASP A 199 2.90 37.19 -15.21
N ARG A 200 4.11 37.39 -15.74
CA ARG A 200 4.96 38.53 -15.40
C ARG A 200 4.93 39.52 -16.54
N ILE A 201 4.31 40.67 -16.30
CA ILE A 201 4.17 41.75 -17.28
C ILE A 201 5.29 42.75 -17.03
N ARG A 202 6.13 42.96 -18.05
CA ARG A 202 7.18 43.99 -18.04
C ARG A 202 6.83 45.08 -19.05
N TYR A 203 6.75 46.32 -18.61
CA TYR A 203 6.48 47.44 -19.49
C TYR A 203 7.74 47.86 -20.25
N HIS A 204 7.64 47.94 -21.58
CA HIS A 204 8.75 48.35 -22.44
C HIS A 204 9.27 49.74 -22.04
N ASP A 205 10.58 49.93 -22.12
CA ASP A 205 11.29 51.17 -21.72
C ASP A 205 11.12 51.60 -20.26
N THR A 206 10.71 50.68 -19.36
CA THR A 206 10.67 50.92 -17.91
C THR A 206 11.31 49.76 -17.14
N ASN A 207 11.63 49.99 -15.87
CA ASN A 207 12.01 48.94 -14.93
C ASN A 207 10.81 48.41 -14.11
N ILE A 208 9.58 48.58 -14.62
CA ILE A 208 8.36 48.16 -13.92
C ILE A 208 7.99 46.74 -14.34
N GLU A 209 7.95 45.83 -13.36
CA GLU A 209 7.44 44.47 -13.50
C GLU A 209 6.21 44.28 -12.60
N ILE A 210 5.17 43.65 -13.13
CA ILE A 210 3.95 43.30 -12.38
C ILE A 210 3.72 41.80 -12.52
N ASP A 211 3.61 41.12 -11.39
CA ASP A 211 3.13 39.74 -11.34
C ASP A 211 1.59 39.78 -11.32
N LYS A 212 0.96 39.11 -12.29
CA LYS A 212 -0.49 38.97 -12.42
C LYS A 212 -0.86 37.49 -12.40
N LEU A 213 -1.92 37.15 -11.70
CA LEU A 213 -2.57 35.84 -11.81
C LEU A 213 -3.71 35.94 -12.83
N THR A 214 -3.95 34.89 -13.62
CA THR A 214 -5.23 34.80 -14.35
C THR A 214 -6.41 34.76 -13.38
N ASP A 215 -7.56 35.27 -13.83
CA ASP A 215 -8.76 35.26 -13.01
C ASP A 215 -9.17 33.79 -12.77
N PRO A 216 -9.13 33.30 -11.51
CA PRO A 216 -9.39 31.89 -11.23
C PRO A 216 -10.86 31.56 -11.49
N THR A 217 -11.13 30.37 -12.02
CA THR A 217 -12.51 29.87 -12.15
C THR A 217 -13.14 29.70 -10.76
N PRO A 218 -14.48 29.68 -10.65
CA PRO A 218 -15.16 29.42 -9.38
C PRO A 218 -14.66 28.14 -8.69
N GLU A 219 -14.38 27.07 -9.44
CA GLU A 219 -13.85 25.81 -8.92
C GLU A 219 -12.41 25.94 -8.44
N GLN A 220 -11.55 26.66 -9.16
CA GLN A 220 -10.18 26.92 -8.72
C GLN A 220 -10.20 27.69 -7.41
N ARG A 221 -11.01 28.76 -7.32
CA ARG A 221 -11.18 29.52 -6.07
C ARG A 221 -11.66 28.63 -4.93
N ARG A 222 -12.69 27.83 -5.17
CA ARG A 222 -13.26 26.92 -4.16
C ARG A 222 -12.24 25.89 -3.66
N ALA A 223 -11.31 25.42 -4.49
CA ALA A 223 -10.25 24.51 -4.05
C ALA A 223 -9.35 25.16 -2.99
N PHE A 224 -9.00 26.43 -3.16
CA PHE A 224 -8.20 27.18 -2.20
C PHE A 224 -9.02 27.61 -0.97
N ASP A 225 -10.30 27.96 -1.15
CA ASP A 225 -11.22 28.27 -0.05
C ASP A 225 -11.38 27.06 0.89
N LEU A 226 -11.53 25.84 0.35
CA LEU A 226 -11.60 24.61 1.14
C LEU A 226 -10.32 24.35 1.94
N LEU A 227 -9.15 24.73 1.39
CA LEU A 227 -7.87 24.65 2.09
C LEU A 227 -7.68 25.76 3.12
N ASN A 228 -8.59 26.74 3.18
CA ASN A 228 -8.47 27.94 3.99
C ASN A 228 -7.13 28.68 3.74
N THR A 229 -6.72 28.74 2.48
CA THR A 229 -5.48 29.41 2.05
C THR A 229 -5.75 30.31 0.85
N PRO A 230 -5.15 31.50 0.78
CA PRO A 230 -5.23 32.30 -0.44
C PRO A 230 -4.54 31.59 -1.60
N ILE A 231 -4.98 31.89 -2.82
CA ILE A 231 -4.26 31.49 -4.02
C ILE A 231 -2.88 32.15 -3.99
N PRO A 232 -1.78 31.38 -4.07
CA PRO A 232 -0.45 31.92 -3.90
C PRO A 232 -0.13 32.87 -5.03
N LEU A 233 0.02 34.15 -4.67
CA LEU A 233 0.47 35.17 -5.60
C LEU A 233 1.97 35.05 -5.89
N THR A 234 2.76 34.23 -5.21
CA THR A 234 4.21 33.97 -5.36
C THR A 234 4.51 32.52 -4.96
N ILE A 235 5.42 31.84 -5.68
CA ILE A 235 6.01 30.59 -5.17
C ILE A 235 7.10 31.02 -4.18
N ALA A 236 7.00 30.58 -2.92
CA ALA A 236 8.09 30.77 -1.97
C ALA A 236 9.32 30.00 -2.48
N ALA A 237 10.43 30.71 -2.68
CA ALA A 237 11.71 30.16 -3.13
C ALA A 237 12.41 29.39 -2.00
#